data_AF-W4H1Y7-F1
#
_entry.id   AF-W4H1Y7-F1
#
_cell.length_a   1.000
_cell.length_b   1.000
_cell.length_c   1.000
_cell.angle_alpha   90.00
_cell.angle_beta   90.00
_cell.angle_gamma   90.00
#
_symmetry.space_group_name_H-M   'P 1'
#
loop_
_entity.id
_entity.type
_entity.pdbx_description
1 polymer ?
#
loop_
_entity_poly.entity_id
_entity_poly.type
_entity_poly.pdbx_seq_one_letter_code
_entity_poly.pdbx_strand_id
1 'polypeptide(L)'
;MEVQRKELLEEVMTWHHRMFHELLAQHHQLVEAHIDVFGTHPFTQRECRSVNKESFEETINPNTTSDNMTISDFIVDLCDEHVGDDGSCTVDQFYRVLDTISARAASELKLTTGDKIRTCYVIDRTLNSKRMSEGDVRKLSEHYQSKGVHMLLQWVVEAAWNPHEHDCANLLLRLLISLPPKDSVVRREFAGILTEQLPHRHGTTRELLQQLLTAFQ
;
A
#
# COMPACT_ATOMS: atom_id res chain seq x y z
N MET A 1 43.85 25.84 -16.36
CA MET A 1 44.36 24.57 -15.78
C MET A 1 43.67 24.19 -14.48
N GLU A 2 43.48 25.08 -13.51
CA GLU A 2 42.81 24.72 -12.24
C GLU A 2 41.31 24.39 -12.39
N VAL A 3 40.58 25.11 -13.25
CA VAL A 3 39.15 24.86 -13.50
C VAL A 3 38.93 23.47 -14.11
N GLN A 4 39.67 23.10 -15.15
CA GLN A 4 39.64 21.76 -15.75
C GLN A 4 40.06 20.66 -14.77
N ARG A 5 41.01 20.93 -13.86
CA ARG A 5 41.43 19.98 -12.83
C ARG A 5 40.32 19.74 -11.80
N LYS A 6 39.55 20.79 -11.47
CA LYS A 6 38.39 20.70 -10.57
C LYS A 6 37.24 19.91 -11.21
N GLU A 7 36.94 20.17 -12.47
CA GLU A 7 35.91 19.43 -13.24
C GLU A 7 36.25 17.94 -13.33
N LEU A 8 37.51 17.60 -13.65
CA LEU A 8 37.99 16.21 -13.67
C LEU A 8 37.89 15.53 -12.29
N LEU A 9 38.19 16.25 -11.20
CA LEU A 9 38.03 15.72 -9.84
C LEU A 9 36.56 15.47 -9.49
N GLU A 10 35.65 16.36 -9.88
CA GLU A 10 34.21 16.20 -9.66
C GLU A 10 33.62 15.01 -10.44
N GLU A 11 34.03 14.82 -11.69
CA GLU A 11 33.64 13.64 -12.48
C GLU A 11 34.14 12.34 -11.86
N VAL A 12 35.41 12.30 -11.43
CA VAL A 12 36.00 11.13 -10.78
C VAL A 12 35.27 10.81 -9.47
N MET A 13 34.97 11.82 -8.65
CA MET A 13 34.22 11.63 -7.40
C MET A 13 32.79 11.12 -7.66
N THR A 14 32.13 11.64 -8.69
CA THR A 14 30.79 11.20 -9.11
C THR A 14 30.82 9.73 -9.53
N TRP A 15 31.83 9.33 -10.30
CA TRP A 15 32.00 7.95 -10.74
C TRP A 15 32.27 7.00 -9.57
N HIS A 16 33.15 7.39 -8.63
CA HIS A 16 33.39 6.62 -7.41
C HIS A 16 32.12 6.47 -6.56
N HIS A 17 31.34 7.54 -6.43
CA HIS A 17 30.09 7.49 -5.69
C HIS A 17 29.08 6.52 -6.32
N ARG A 18 28.96 6.56 -7.65
CA ARG A 18 28.09 5.64 -8.39
C ARG A 18 28.52 4.19 -8.25
N MET A 19 29.82 3.92 -8.41
CA MET A 19 30.36 2.57 -8.24
C MET A 19 30.17 2.05 -6.82
N PHE A 20 30.32 2.92 -5.80
CA PHE A 20 30.05 2.56 -4.42
C PHE A 20 28.58 2.18 -4.20
N HIS A 21 27.63 2.95 -4.77
CA HIS A 21 26.20 2.61 -4.70
C HIS A 21 25.88 1.27 -5.36
N GLU A 22 26.48 0.99 -6.53
CA GLU A 22 26.29 -0.28 -7.23
C GLU A 22 26.81 -1.47 -6.39
N LEU A 23 27.98 -1.32 -5.78
CA LEU A 23 28.54 -2.33 -4.86
C LEU A 23 27.68 -2.52 -3.62
N LEU A 24 27.17 -1.44 -3.03
CA LEU A 24 26.28 -1.49 -1.87
C LEU A 24 24.97 -2.22 -2.20
N ALA A 25 24.39 -1.95 -3.37
CA ALA A 25 23.17 -2.62 -3.83
C ALA A 25 23.38 -4.12 -4.06
N GLN A 26 24.50 -4.51 -4.67
CA GLN A 26 24.86 -5.93 -4.84
C GLN A 26 25.09 -6.61 -3.49
N HIS A 27 25.75 -5.93 -2.55
CA HIS A 27 25.97 -6.46 -1.21
C HIS A 27 24.64 -6.68 -0.48
N HIS A 28 23.72 -5.71 -0.56
CA HIS A 28 22.39 -5.85 0.00
C HIS A 28 21.64 -7.06 -0.58
N GLN A 29 21.67 -7.25 -1.91
CA GLN A 29 21.04 -8.41 -2.56
C GLN A 29 21.60 -9.75 -2.07
N LEU A 30 22.90 -9.84 -1.86
CA LEU A 30 23.55 -11.04 -1.35
C LEU A 30 23.18 -11.34 0.11
N VAL A 31 23.11 -10.30 0.95
CA VAL A 31 22.66 -10.43 2.34
C VAL A 31 21.21 -10.89 2.39
N GLU A 32 20.33 -10.27 1.60
CA GLU A 32 18.93 -10.66 1.48
C GLU A 32 18.77 -12.11 1.01
N ALA A 33 19.50 -12.54 -0.01
CA ALA A 33 19.47 -13.92 -0.49
C ALA A 33 19.97 -14.92 0.57
N HIS A 34 20.97 -14.54 1.37
CA HIS A 34 21.44 -15.38 2.47
C HIS A 34 20.37 -15.52 3.56
N ILE A 35 19.76 -14.41 3.99
CA ILE A 35 18.68 -14.42 4.97
C ILE A 35 17.49 -15.22 4.43
N ASP A 36 17.20 -15.11 3.13
CA ASP A 36 16.13 -15.84 2.45
C ASP A 36 16.29 -17.37 2.57
N VAL A 37 17.51 -17.86 2.39
CA VAL A 37 17.84 -19.30 2.41
C VAL A 37 18.02 -19.84 3.83
N PHE A 38 18.65 -19.06 4.71
CA PHE A 38 19.11 -19.55 6.01
C PHE A 38 18.34 -19.00 7.22
N GLY A 39 17.51 -17.98 7.03
CA GLY A 39 16.71 -17.36 8.11
C GLY A 39 17.53 -16.56 9.12
N THR A 40 18.79 -16.27 8.82
CA THR A 40 19.72 -15.59 9.74
C THR A 40 20.58 -14.56 9.00
N HIS A 41 20.94 -13.47 9.66
CA HIS A 41 21.85 -12.47 9.09
C HIS A 41 23.31 -12.98 9.06
N PRO A 42 24.00 -12.92 7.91
CA PRO A 42 25.27 -13.63 7.68
C PRO A 42 26.41 -13.21 8.64
N PHE A 43 26.43 -11.96 9.09
CA PHE A 43 27.50 -11.45 9.95
C PHE A 43 27.20 -11.53 11.45
N THR A 44 25.94 -11.37 11.82
CA THR A 44 25.53 -11.28 13.23
C THR A 44 24.95 -12.57 13.75
N GLN A 45 24.63 -13.52 12.85
CA GLN A 45 24.02 -14.83 13.15
C GLN A 45 22.68 -14.72 13.89
N ARG A 46 22.07 -13.52 13.89
CA ARG A 46 20.75 -13.30 14.47
C ARG A 46 19.69 -13.81 13.49
N GLU A 47 18.60 -14.34 14.04
CA GLU A 47 17.40 -14.61 13.25
C GLU A 47 16.92 -13.32 12.58
N CYS A 48 16.75 -13.36 11.28
CA CYS A 48 16.28 -12.25 10.45
C CYS A 48 15.39 -12.82 9.36
N ARG A 49 14.42 -12.02 8.91
CA ARG A 49 13.62 -12.32 7.73
C ARG A 49 14.12 -11.44 6.60
N SER A 50 14.15 -12.00 5.38
CA SER A 50 14.45 -11.18 4.20
C SER A 50 13.34 -10.15 4.06
N VAL A 51 13.67 -8.93 3.67
CA VAL A 51 12.71 -7.86 3.34
C VAL A 51 11.74 -8.31 2.25
N ASN A 52 12.15 -9.25 1.39
CA ASN A 52 11.27 -9.85 0.36
C ASN A 52 10.30 -10.92 0.92
N LYS A 53 10.60 -11.47 2.11
CA LYS A 53 9.81 -12.49 2.82
C LYS A 53 9.07 -11.95 4.05
N GLU A 54 9.31 -10.71 4.46
CA GLU A 54 8.42 -10.02 5.38
C GLU A 54 7.02 -10.02 4.78
N SER A 55 6.02 -10.40 5.58
CA SER A 55 4.63 -10.22 5.18
C SER A 55 4.45 -8.73 4.90
N PHE A 56 4.04 -8.39 3.69
CA PHE A 56 3.84 -7.00 3.25
C PHE A 56 2.93 -6.20 4.20
N GLU A 57 2.10 -6.92 4.96
CA GLU A 57 1.30 -6.43 6.07
C GLU A 57 2.12 -5.72 7.17
N GLU A 58 3.32 -6.21 7.47
CA GLU A 58 4.28 -5.62 8.41
C GLU A 58 4.97 -4.39 7.80
N THR A 59 5.13 -4.32 6.47
CA THR A 59 5.77 -3.19 5.77
C THR A 59 4.90 -1.93 5.75
N ILE A 60 3.58 -2.07 5.58
CA ILE A 60 2.67 -0.91 5.54
C ILE A 60 2.19 -0.52 6.95
N ASN A 61 2.10 -1.48 7.88
CA ASN A 61 1.79 -1.22 9.28
C ASN A 61 2.71 -2.02 10.22
N PRO A 62 3.78 -1.41 10.76
CA PRO A 62 4.74 -2.10 11.63
C PRO A 62 4.19 -2.45 13.03
N ASN A 63 2.99 -1.97 13.38
CA ASN A 63 2.33 -2.22 14.66
C ASN A 63 1.22 -3.27 14.58
N THR A 64 1.09 -3.97 13.45
CA THR A 64 0.08 -5.02 13.29
C THR A 64 0.47 -6.24 14.12
N THR A 65 0.20 -6.24 15.42
CA THR A 65 0.20 -7.48 16.18
C THR A 65 -0.95 -8.34 15.64
N SER A 66 -0.60 -9.50 15.08
CA SER A 66 -1.50 -10.47 14.46
C SER A 66 -2.61 -10.98 15.39
N ASP A 67 -2.53 -10.70 16.69
CA ASP A 67 -3.46 -11.20 17.71
C ASP A 67 -4.88 -10.62 17.62
N ASN A 68 -5.12 -9.51 16.88
CA ASN A 68 -6.43 -8.86 16.80
C ASN A 68 -7.02 -8.73 15.38
N MET A 69 -6.38 -9.27 14.34
CA MET A 69 -6.90 -9.19 12.96
C MET A 69 -7.51 -10.52 12.53
N THR A 70 -8.74 -10.78 12.98
CA THR A 70 -9.53 -11.86 12.40
C THR A 70 -9.89 -11.48 10.97
N ILE A 71 -9.36 -12.23 10.01
CA ILE A 71 -9.80 -12.20 8.61
C ILE A 71 -10.91 -13.23 8.48
N SER A 72 -12.00 -12.85 7.82
CA SER A 72 -13.12 -13.77 7.63
C SER A 72 -12.79 -14.83 6.58
N ASP A 73 -13.35 -16.04 6.74
CA ASP A 73 -13.24 -17.12 5.75
C ASP A 73 -13.69 -16.64 4.36
N PHE A 74 -14.67 -15.73 4.30
CA PHE A 74 -15.11 -15.10 3.05
C PHE A 74 -13.99 -14.40 2.27
N ILE A 75 -13.14 -13.61 2.95
CA ILE A 75 -12.02 -12.94 2.27
C ILE A 75 -10.91 -13.93 1.95
N VAL A 76 -10.67 -14.92 2.80
CA VAL A 76 -9.69 -15.98 2.55
C VAL A 76 -10.06 -16.72 1.27
N ASP A 77 -11.27 -17.26 1.19
CA ASP A 77 -11.77 -17.99 0.02
C ASP A 77 -11.73 -17.14 -1.25
N LEU A 78 -12.14 -15.86 -1.15
CA LEU A 78 -12.12 -14.94 -2.29
C LEU A 78 -10.69 -14.66 -2.77
N CYS A 79 -9.73 -14.54 -1.85
CA CYS A 79 -8.33 -14.32 -2.19
C CYS A 79 -7.71 -15.58 -2.79
N ASP A 80 -7.95 -16.75 -2.21
CA ASP A 80 -7.42 -18.03 -2.69
C ASP A 80 -7.91 -18.35 -4.12
N GLU A 81 -9.14 -17.94 -4.46
CA GLU A 81 -9.69 -18.17 -5.80
C GLU A 81 -9.18 -17.16 -6.86
N HIS A 82 -8.88 -15.93 -6.46
CA HIS A 82 -8.76 -14.82 -7.42
C HIS A 82 -7.48 -13.97 -7.30
N VAL A 83 -6.69 -14.12 -6.24
CA VAL A 83 -5.45 -13.37 -6.03
C VAL A 83 -4.28 -14.31 -6.29
N GLY A 84 -3.32 -13.90 -7.12
CA GLY A 84 -2.14 -14.70 -7.39
C GLY A 84 -1.21 -14.79 -6.19
N ASP A 85 -0.26 -15.74 -6.22
CA ASP A 85 0.72 -15.95 -5.15
C ASP A 85 1.57 -14.70 -4.83
N ASP A 86 1.70 -13.78 -5.79
CA ASP A 86 2.39 -12.49 -5.61
C ASP A 86 1.51 -11.40 -4.99
N GLY A 87 0.26 -11.72 -4.62
CA GLY A 87 -0.71 -10.81 -4.04
C GLY A 87 -1.40 -9.89 -5.05
N SER A 88 -1.16 -10.07 -6.35
CA SER A 88 -1.78 -9.27 -7.41
C SER A 88 -2.83 -10.04 -8.21
N CYS A 89 -3.76 -9.31 -8.83
CA CYS A 89 -4.81 -9.87 -9.67
C CYS A 89 -4.57 -9.55 -11.15
N THR A 90 -5.04 -10.44 -12.04
CA THR A 90 -5.33 -10.06 -13.43
C THR A 90 -6.54 -9.12 -13.48
N VAL A 91 -6.82 -8.52 -14.66
CA VAL A 91 -7.95 -7.58 -14.82
C VAL A 91 -9.28 -8.18 -14.39
N ASP A 92 -9.64 -9.35 -14.92
CA ASP A 92 -10.94 -9.97 -14.63
C ASP A 92 -11.05 -10.40 -13.16
N GLN A 93 -9.96 -10.91 -12.58
CA GLN A 93 -9.89 -11.26 -11.16
C GLN A 93 -10.06 -10.05 -10.27
N PHE A 94 -9.38 -8.93 -10.60
CA PHE A 94 -9.48 -7.70 -9.82
C PHE A 94 -10.90 -7.16 -9.81
N TYR A 95 -11.58 -7.23 -10.96
CA TYR A 95 -12.98 -6.80 -11.08
C TYR A 95 -13.87 -7.66 -10.20
N ARG A 96 -13.70 -8.98 -10.24
CA ARG A 96 -14.46 -9.90 -9.38
C ARG A 96 -14.22 -9.63 -7.91
N VAL A 97 -12.96 -9.47 -7.49
CA VAL A 97 -12.61 -9.19 -6.09
C VAL A 97 -13.24 -7.89 -5.63
N LEU A 98 -13.04 -6.78 -6.36
CA LEU A 98 -13.59 -5.48 -5.97
C LEU A 98 -15.12 -5.45 -5.99
N ASP A 99 -15.76 -6.07 -6.99
CA ASP A 99 -17.21 -6.11 -7.08
C ASP A 99 -17.83 -6.92 -5.94
N THR A 100 -17.24 -8.07 -5.62
CA THR A 100 -17.72 -8.95 -4.56
C THR A 100 -17.57 -8.29 -3.20
N ILE A 101 -16.42 -7.65 -2.93
CA ILE A 101 -16.17 -6.95 -1.67
C ILE A 101 -17.07 -5.72 -1.55
N SER A 102 -17.24 -4.94 -2.62
CA SER A 102 -18.13 -3.78 -2.62
C SER A 102 -19.59 -4.19 -2.35
N ALA A 103 -20.05 -5.29 -2.95
CA ALA A 103 -21.38 -5.83 -2.71
C ALA A 103 -21.54 -6.32 -1.25
N ARG A 104 -20.50 -6.97 -0.70
CA ARG A 104 -20.49 -7.41 0.71
C ARG A 104 -20.50 -6.23 1.68
N ALA A 105 -19.73 -5.19 1.40
CA ALA A 105 -19.68 -3.97 2.22
C ALA A 105 -21.05 -3.26 2.30
N ALA A 106 -21.87 -3.35 1.24
CA ALA A 106 -23.24 -2.83 1.22
C ALA A 106 -24.28 -3.76 1.87
N SER A 107 -23.90 -4.97 2.28
CA SER A 107 -24.80 -5.96 2.89
C SER A 107 -24.86 -5.84 4.42
N GLU A 108 -25.81 -6.53 5.05
CA GLU A 108 -25.91 -6.60 6.52
C GLU A 108 -24.71 -7.30 7.18
N LEU A 109 -24.01 -8.16 6.42
CA LEU A 109 -22.81 -8.87 6.88
C LEU A 109 -21.58 -7.98 6.68
N LYS A 110 -21.30 -7.15 7.69
CA LYS A 110 -20.17 -6.21 7.69
C LYS A 110 -18.83 -6.95 7.60
N LEU A 111 -17.94 -6.37 6.79
CA LEU A 111 -16.53 -6.76 6.70
C LEU A 111 -15.82 -6.44 8.01
N THR A 112 -14.95 -7.34 8.43
CA THR A 112 -14.07 -7.13 9.58
C THR A 112 -12.96 -6.13 9.25
N THR A 113 -12.25 -5.64 10.27
CA THR A 113 -11.05 -4.81 10.06
C THR A 113 -9.99 -5.56 9.27
N GLY A 114 -9.79 -6.86 9.52
CA GLY A 114 -8.86 -7.71 8.77
C GLY A 114 -9.22 -7.81 7.29
N ASP A 115 -10.51 -7.95 6.98
CA ASP A 115 -11.02 -7.98 5.61
C ASP A 115 -10.70 -6.69 4.83
N LYS A 116 -10.97 -5.53 5.45
CA LYS A 116 -10.70 -4.20 4.87
C LYS A 116 -9.21 -4.03 4.58
N ILE A 117 -8.37 -4.44 5.52
CA ILE A 117 -6.91 -4.35 5.42
C ILE A 117 -6.39 -5.26 4.31
N ARG A 118 -6.84 -6.52 4.24
CA ARG A 118 -6.47 -7.45 3.16
C ARG A 118 -6.88 -6.91 1.79
N THR A 119 -8.06 -6.28 1.72
CA THR A 119 -8.53 -5.62 0.49
C THR A 119 -7.60 -4.50 0.05
N CYS A 120 -7.16 -3.63 0.96
CA CYS A 120 -6.19 -2.57 0.64
C CYS A 120 -4.90 -3.13 0.05
N TYR A 121 -4.40 -4.24 0.59
CA TYR A 121 -3.20 -4.90 0.08
C TYR A 121 -3.37 -5.41 -1.34
N VAL A 122 -4.51 -6.06 -1.65
CA VAL A 122 -4.80 -6.54 -3.00
C VAL A 122 -4.91 -5.37 -3.99
N ILE A 123 -5.54 -4.25 -3.60
CA ILE A 123 -5.65 -3.04 -4.42
C ILE A 123 -4.26 -2.48 -4.74
N ASP A 124 -3.45 -2.24 -3.72
CA ASP A 124 -2.12 -1.66 -3.88
C ASP A 124 -1.21 -2.55 -4.75
N ARG A 125 -1.12 -3.84 -4.42
CA ARG A 125 -0.31 -4.82 -5.17
C ARG A 125 -0.73 -4.92 -6.63
N THR A 126 -2.04 -4.93 -6.89
CA THR A 126 -2.55 -5.08 -8.26
C THR A 126 -2.27 -3.83 -9.09
N LEU A 127 -2.53 -2.64 -8.56
CA LEU A 127 -2.35 -1.39 -9.30
C LEU A 127 -0.87 -0.99 -9.48
N ASN A 128 0.01 -1.41 -8.56
CA ASN A 128 1.45 -1.16 -8.64
C ASN A 128 2.25 -2.35 -9.23
N SER A 129 1.57 -3.39 -9.74
CA SER A 129 2.26 -4.56 -10.29
C SER A 129 3.05 -4.21 -11.55
N LYS A 130 4.36 -4.50 -11.52
CA LYS A 130 5.27 -4.33 -12.67
C LYS A 130 5.04 -5.35 -13.79
N ARG A 131 4.16 -6.33 -13.58
CA ARG A 131 3.87 -7.43 -14.52
C ARG A 131 2.75 -7.10 -15.50
N MET A 132 2.01 -6.00 -15.27
CA MET A 132 0.84 -5.63 -16.06
C MET A 132 1.22 -4.75 -17.25
N SER A 133 0.51 -4.93 -18.37
CA SER A 133 0.65 -4.04 -19.52
C SER A 133 0.03 -2.67 -19.21
N GLU A 134 0.47 -1.61 -19.90
CA GLU A 134 -0.12 -0.27 -19.72
C GLU A 134 -1.64 -0.25 -19.96
N GLY A 135 -2.12 -1.05 -20.92
CA GLY A 135 -3.55 -1.19 -21.20
C GLY A 135 -4.32 -1.84 -20.05
N ASP A 136 -3.72 -2.82 -19.38
CA ASP A 136 -4.34 -3.50 -18.23
C ASP A 136 -4.32 -2.62 -16.99
N VAL A 137 -3.20 -1.92 -16.72
CA VAL A 137 -3.12 -0.93 -15.63
C VAL A 137 -4.19 0.14 -15.78
N ARG A 138 -4.45 0.58 -17.02
CA ARG A 138 -5.51 1.54 -17.30
C ARG A 138 -6.90 0.99 -16.95
N LYS A 139 -7.23 -0.23 -17.37
CA LYS A 139 -8.51 -0.89 -17.05
C LYS A 139 -8.69 -1.07 -15.54
N LEU A 140 -7.67 -1.61 -14.86
CA LEU A 140 -7.64 -1.78 -13.41
C LEU A 140 -7.87 -0.44 -12.69
N SER A 141 -7.17 0.60 -13.14
CA SER A 141 -7.33 1.96 -12.60
C SER A 141 -8.73 2.50 -12.82
N GLU A 142 -9.30 2.37 -14.02
CA GLU A 142 -10.66 2.83 -14.33
C GLU A 142 -11.70 2.15 -13.43
N HIS A 143 -11.56 0.84 -13.22
CA HIS A 143 -12.46 0.09 -12.35
C HIS A 143 -12.31 0.47 -10.87
N TYR A 144 -11.08 0.59 -10.37
CA TYR A 144 -10.81 1.11 -9.02
C TYR A 144 -11.43 2.51 -8.82
N GLN A 145 -11.28 3.41 -9.80
CA GLN A 145 -11.85 4.77 -9.73
C GLN A 145 -13.38 4.75 -9.72
N SER A 146 -14.00 3.81 -10.44
CA SER A 146 -15.47 3.69 -10.48
C SER A 146 -16.08 3.17 -9.17
N LYS A 147 -15.43 2.21 -8.50
CA LYS A 147 -16.01 1.51 -7.33
C LYS A 147 -15.13 1.56 -6.09
N GLY A 148 -13.87 1.13 -6.23
CA GLY A 148 -12.93 0.99 -5.11
C GLY A 148 -12.74 2.29 -4.33
N VAL A 149 -12.61 3.43 -5.02
CA VAL A 149 -12.43 4.74 -4.39
C VAL A 149 -13.57 5.12 -3.44
N HIS A 150 -14.82 4.90 -3.85
CA HIS A 150 -16.00 5.19 -3.02
C HIS A 150 -16.10 4.24 -1.82
N MET A 151 -15.82 2.96 -2.03
CA MET A 151 -15.77 1.96 -0.97
C MET A 151 -14.72 2.31 0.09
N LEU A 152 -13.50 2.69 -0.31
CA LEU A 152 -12.44 3.07 0.61
C LEU A 152 -12.81 4.32 1.42
N LEU A 153 -13.42 5.34 0.79
CA LEU A 153 -13.88 6.52 1.51
C LEU A 153 -14.92 6.15 2.57
N GLN A 154 -15.90 5.33 2.21
CA GLN A 154 -16.93 4.90 3.14
C GLN A 154 -16.29 4.24 4.39
N TRP A 155 -15.30 3.37 4.20
CA TRP A 155 -14.59 2.75 5.31
C TRP A 155 -13.78 3.74 6.15
N VAL A 156 -13.20 4.79 5.55
CA VAL A 156 -12.54 5.87 6.32
C VAL A 156 -13.54 6.59 7.22
N VAL A 157 -14.75 6.86 6.73
CA VAL A 157 -15.82 7.50 7.50
C VAL A 157 -16.32 6.57 8.60
N GLU A 158 -16.53 5.29 8.32
CA GLU A 158 -16.93 4.29 9.32
C GLU A 158 -15.89 4.15 10.43
N ALA A 159 -14.61 4.07 10.07
CA ALA A 159 -13.50 4.00 11.01
C ALA A 159 -13.31 5.30 11.83
N ALA A 160 -14.07 6.37 11.55
CA ALA A 160 -14.10 7.57 12.40
C ALA A 160 -14.76 7.35 13.73
N TRP A 161 -15.72 6.43 13.77
CA TRP A 161 -16.54 6.17 14.93
C TRP A 161 -16.05 4.94 15.71
N ASN A 162 -15.05 4.22 15.19
CA ASN A 162 -14.48 3.03 15.81
C ASN A 162 -13.02 3.25 16.24
N PRO A 163 -12.73 3.44 17.54
CA PRO A 163 -11.35 3.64 18.02
C PRO A 163 -10.45 2.42 17.80
N HIS A 164 -11.02 1.22 17.60
CA HIS A 164 -10.28 0.00 17.29
C HIS A 164 -9.87 -0.10 15.81
N GLU A 165 -10.37 0.78 14.95
CA GLU A 165 -10.04 0.82 13.51
C GLU A 165 -9.02 1.92 13.16
N HIS A 166 -8.34 2.50 14.15
CA HIS A 166 -7.39 3.61 13.93
C HIS A 166 -6.31 3.26 12.88
N ASP A 167 -5.71 2.08 13.00
CA ASP A 167 -4.67 1.63 12.07
C ASP A 167 -5.21 1.34 10.67
N CYS A 168 -6.42 0.76 10.60
CA CYS A 168 -7.12 0.58 9.33
C CYS A 168 -7.43 1.94 8.67
N ALA A 169 -7.88 2.93 9.44
CA ALA A 169 -8.12 4.29 8.92
C ALA A 169 -6.85 4.92 8.36
N ASN A 170 -5.71 4.76 9.05
CA ASN A 170 -4.42 5.26 8.57
C ASN A 170 -3.99 4.58 7.26
N LEU A 171 -4.17 3.26 7.16
CA LEU A 171 -3.89 2.50 5.92
C LEU A 171 -4.76 3.00 4.75
N LEU A 172 -6.08 3.12 4.98
CA LEU A 172 -7.04 3.59 3.98
C LEU A 172 -6.70 5.00 3.49
N LEU A 173 -6.37 5.92 4.41
CA LEU A 173 -5.97 7.28 4.07
C LEU A 173 -4.67 7.30 3.25
N ARG A 174 -3.66 6.51 3.63
CA ARG A 174 -2.41 6.38 2.85
C ARG A 174 -2.67 5.87 1.44
N LEU A 175 -3.52 4.86 1.30
CA LEU A 175 -3.89 4.32 -0.01
C LEU A 175 -4.59 5.40 -0.86
N LEU A 176 -5.55 6.14 -0.30
CA LEU A 176 -6.24 7.24 -0.99
C LEU A 176 -5.31 8.41 -1.35
N ILE A 177 -4.27 8.68 -0.55
CA ILE A 177 -3.23 9.66 -0.90
C ILE A 177 -2.41 9.17 -2.10
N SER A 178 -2.03 7.90 -2.11
CA SER A 178 -1.23 7.31 -3.21
C SER A 178 -2.02 7.13 -4.51
N LEU A 179 -3.33 6.88 -4.40
CA LEU A 179 -4.24 6.56 -5.49
C LEU A 179 -5.51 7.43 -5.38
N PRO A 180 -5.39 8.76 -5.55
CA PRO A 180 -6.49 9.68 -5.33
C PRO A 180 -7.59 9.53 -6.40
N PRO A 181 -8.83 9.97 -6.11
CA PRO A 181 -9.87 10.09 -7.12
C PRO A 181 -9.41 11.02 -8.25
N LYS A 182 -9.54 10.59 -9.50
CA LYS A 182 -9.16 11.39 -10.68
C LYS A 182 -10.18 12.47 -10.98
N ASP A 183 -11.47 12.15 -10.80
CA ASP A 183 -12.58 13.08 -11.03
C ASP A 183 -12.57 14.21 -9.99
N SER A 184 -12.61 15.46 -10.46
CA SER A 184 -12.61 16.65 -9.61
C SER A 184 -13.92 16.85 -8.85
N VAL A 185 -15.04 16.34 -9.37
CA VAL A 185 -16.33 16.35 -8.68
C VAL A 185 -16.26 15.41 -7.48
N VAL A 186 -15.78 14.18 -7.68
CA VAL A 186 -15.59 13.17 -6.63
C VAL A 186 -14.61 13.68 -5.58
N ARG A 187 -13.47 14.28 -5.98
CA ARG A 187 -12.53 14.90 -5.02
C ARG A 187 -13.18 15.97 -4.15
N ARG A 188 -14.02 16.83 -4.73
CA ARG A 188 -14.70 17.90 -3.99
C ARG A 188 -15.73 17.35 -3.00
N GLU A 189 -16.51 16.36 -3.43
CA GLU A 189 -17.47 15.66 -2.57
C GLU A 189 -16.75 15.00 -1.39
N PHE A 190 -15.67 14.26 -1.68
CA PHE A 190 -14.89 13.57 -0.68
C PHE A 190 -14.22 14.56 0.29
N ALA A 191 -13.70 15.67 -0.22
CA ALA A 191 -13.13 16.71 0.62
C ALA A 191 -14.16 17.30 1.59
N GLY A 192 -15.42 17.48 1.15
CA GLY A 192 -16.52 17.89 2.03
C GLY A 192 -16.73 16.90 3.17
N ILE A 193 -16.94 15.62 2.84
CA ILE A 193 -17.15 14.53 3.80
C ILE A 193 -15.99 14.42 4.79
N LEU A 194 -14.76 14.45 4.30
CA LEU A 194 -13.55 14.31 5.12
C LEU A 194 -13.28 15.54 5.99
N THR A 195 -13.67 16.75 5.55
CA THR A 195 -13.55 17.97 6.36
C THR A 195 -14.44 17.89 7.60
N GLU A 196 -15.63 17.29 7.50
CA GLU A 196 -16.52 17.08 8.64
C GLU A 196 -15.93 16.09 9.66
N GLN A 197 -15.01 15.22 9.25
CA GLN A 197 -14.34 14.26 10.14
C GLN A 197 -13.14 14.86 10.89
N LEU A 198 -12.54 15.95 10.41
CA LEU A 198 -11.34 16.57 11.00
C LEU A 198 -11.42 16.85 12.52
N PRO A 199 -12.54 17.36 13.07
CA PRO A 199 -12.67 17.64 14.50
C PRO A 199 -12.56 16.38 15.36
N HIS A 200 -12.90 15.22 14.81
CA HIS A 200 -12.97 13.94 15.50
C HIS A 200 -11.68 13.12 15.39
N ARG A 201 -10.67 13.62 14.66
CA ARG A 201 -9.39 12.93 14.45
C ARG A 201 -8.23 13.60 15.20
N HIS A 202 -7.34 12.76 15.71
CA HIS A 202 -6.14 13.14 16.45
C HIS A 202 -4.91 12.37 15.95
N GLY A 203 -3.71 12.88 16.26
CA GLY A 203 -2.44 12.26 15.89
C GLY A 203 -2.29 12.04 14.39
N THR A 204 -1.67 10.92 14.02
CA THR A 204 -1.30 10.58 12.63
C THR A 204 -2.50 10.55 11.67
N THR A 205 -3.67 10.08 12.10
CA THR A 205 -4.87 10.09 11.23
C THR A 205 -5.27 11.50 10.83
N ARG A 206 -5.14 12.48 11.74
CA ARG A 206 -5.46 13.88 11.45
C ARG A 206 -4.47 14.45 10.43
N GLU A 207 -3.19 14.15 10.57
CA GLU A 207 -2.14 14.60 9.65
C GLU A 207 -2.36 14.02 8.25
N LEU A 208 -2.63 12.71 8.14
CA LEU A 208 -2.95 12.05 6.88
C LEU A 208 -4.23 12.62 6.24
N LEU A 209 -5.26 12.90 7.04
CA LEU A 209 -6.50 13.51 6.57
C LEU A 209 -6.25 14.91 5.99
N GLN A 210 -5.42 15.72 6.66
CA GLN A 210 -5.02 17.04 6.17
C GLN A 210 -4.24 16.94 4.85
N GLN A 211 -3.27 16.01 4.76
CA GLN A 211 -2.53 15.77 3.52
C GLN A 211 -3.44 15.37 2.36
N LEU A 212 -4.40 14.47 2.62
CA LEU A 212 -5.38 14.04 1.62
C LEU A 212 -6.27 15.21 1.16
N LEU A 213 -6.74 16.05 2.09
CA LEU A 213 -7.52 17.24 1.75
C LEU A 213 -6.72 18.24 0.91
N THR A 214 -5.42 18.41 1.19
CA THR A 214 -4.54 19.22 0.33
C THR A 214 -4.37 18.61 -1.05
N ALA A 215 -4.28 17.29 -1.18
CA ALA A 215 -4.19 16.60 -2.47
C ALA A 215 -5.50 16.69 -3.30
N PHE A 216 -6.63 17.00 -2.66
CA PHE A 216 -7.93 17.15 -3.33
C PHE A 216 -8.21 18.58 -3.82
N GLN A 217 -7.41 19.56 -3.41
CA GLN A 217 -7.46 20.96 -3.90
C GLN A 217 -6.76 21.11 -5.26
#